data_AF-A0A7J4J8J2-F1
#
_entry.id   AF-A0A7J4J8J2-F1
#
_cell.length_a   1.000
_cell.length_b   1.000
_cell.length_c   1.000
_cell.angle_alpha   90.00
_cell.angle_beta   90.00
_cell.angle_gamma   90.00
#
_symmetry.space_group_name_H-M   'P 1'
#
loop_
_entity.id
_entity.type
_entity.pdbx_description
1 polymer ?
#
loop_
_entity_poly.entity_id
_entity_poly.type
_entity_poly.pdbx_seq_one_letter_code
_entity_poly.pdbx_strand_id
1 'polypeptide(L)'
;MSRNDICLGEESASVQGDDSDTKEILVLGHKSRFIGPATALTSADKYNSAVLEADDGSVKLFYIFENSIDLTKATQDSPLKIHFMGKKYEITKVTDTSFTAIVGNSSLMKLGSISLIGGKEVQLLRVSQSGTVIVSVDGNNVLISRGATEKISGIEVTNIESFYDSANLFNNFAELSIGNKAVATIRDGDKYNDDWSWTIGGLASTGGTTTSSTAEFAGPFIGIKNEVEYNSDEKMLTAGQCISLPDNYVQICFEGLTDEKYINLEINMETADLSAGGGSSSESTTHFKASSAKLKTLTASSNEIWITNAGTLYYNQNGVKLGTFDGTNVATIEDLSIIKSGSTYTLDSPRANDDLTFSFSGNSLSTAVWNGRSVIDVDGKLITKQGVIINANNDLNLKIPRDQVKAIINITSSAS
;
A
#
# COMPACT_ATOMS: atom_id res chain seq x y z
N MET A 1 -2.41 6.42 6.83
CA MET A 1 -1.46 6.62 5.72
C MET A 1 -2.05 7.68 4.78
N SER A 2 -1.23 8.55 4.18
CA SER A 2 -1.69 9.38 3.05
C SER A 2 -2.00 8.45 1.86
N ARG A 3 -3.00 8.79 1.03
CA ARG A 3 -3.31 8.06 -0.20
C ARG A 3 -2.04 7.88 -1.03
N ASN A 4 -1.78 6.62 -1.41
CA ASN A 4 -0.73 6.27 -2.36
C ASN A 4 -1.41 5.69 -3.60
N ASP A 5 -1.33 6.41 -4.71
CA ASP A 5 -1.72 5.90 -6.02
C ASP A 5 -0.48 5.37 -6.71
N ILE A 6 -0.55 4.15 -7.20
CA ILE A 6 0.55 3.50 -7.93
C ILE A 6 0.02 3.20 -9.32
N CYS A 7 0.60 3.85 -10.33
CA CYS A 7 0.32 3.54 -11.74
C CYS A 7 0.99 2.22 -12.10
N LEU A 8 0.20 1.25 -12.56
CA LEU A 8 0.64 -0.08 -12.95
C LEU A 8 0.81 -0.24 -14.45
N GLY A 9 0.12 0.58 -15.24
CA GLY A 9 0.15 0.54 -16.70
C GLY A 9 -0.57 1.73 -17.32
N GLU A 10 -0.17 2.07 -18.53
CA GLU A 10 -0.76 3.12 -19.34
C GLU A 10 -1.06 2.56 -20.74
N GLU A 11 -2.26 2.85 -21.26
CA GLU A 11 -2.71 2.42 -22.58
C GLU A 11 -3.57 3.52 -23.22
N SER A 12 -3.96 3.35 -24.48
CA SER A 12 -4.96 4.18 -25.14
C SER A 12 -6.25 3.40 -25.38
N ALA A 13 -7.39 4.02 -25.11
CA ALA A 13 -8.71 3.50 -25.42
C ALA A 13 -9.39 4.34 -26.49
N SER A 14 -10.04 3.69 -27.46
CA SER A 14 -10.76 4.36 -28.56
C SER A 14 -12.16 3.78 -28.74
N VAL A 15 -13.18 4.62 -28.93
CA VAL A 15 -14.53 4.19 -29.29
C VAL A 15 -15.20 5.20 -30.22
N GLN A 16 -15.57 4.76 -31.43
CA GLN A 16 -16.23 5.58 -32.46
C GLN A 16 -15.63 6.98 -32.69
N GLY A 17 -14.29 7.08 -32.65
CA GLY A 17 -13.56 8.34 -32.89
C GLY A 17 -13.34 9.22 -31.66
N ASP A 18 -13.79 8.79 -30.47
CA ASP A 18 -13.33 9.35 -29.21
C ASP A 18 -12.15 8.53 -28.70
N ASP A 19 -11.08 9.21 -28.27
CA ASP A 19 -9.87 8.59 -27.75
C ASP A 19 -9.56 9.13 -26.35
N SER A 20 -9.02 8.27 -25.48
CA SER A 20 -8.52 8.66 -24.17
C SER A 20 -7.28 7.88 -23.79
N ASP A 21 -6.36 8.55 -23.12
CA ASP A 21 -5.27 7.87 -22.42
C ASP A 21 -5.88 7.22 -21.18
N THR A 22 -5.40 6.03 -20.83
CA THR A 22 -5.96 5.23 -19.76
C THR A 22 -4.89 4.71 -18.84
N LYS A 23 -5.25 4.51 -17.57
CA LYS A 23 -4.33 4.04 -16.55
C LYS A 23 -4.96 2.97 -15.70
N GLU A 24 -4.16 1.97 -15.35
CA GLU A 24 -4.45 1.10 -14.21
C GLU A 24 -3.77 1.64 -12.96
N ILE A 25 -4.55 2.00 -11.94
CA ILE A 25 -4.05 2.58 -10.69
C ILE A 25 -4.45 1.74 -9.48
N LEU A 26 -3.45 1.32 -8.71
CA LEU A 26 -3.64 0.74 -7.39
C LEU A 26 -3.74 1.86 -6.37
N VAL A 27 -4.81 1.86 -5.59
CA VAL A 27 -5.11 2.87 -4.57
C VAL A 27 -5.16 2.20 -3.20
N LEU A 28 -4.33 2.72 -2.29
CA LEU A 28 -4.26 2.25 -0.91
C LEU A 28 -4.79 3.32 0.04
N GLY A 29 -5.63 2.91 0.99
CA GLY A 29 -6.14 3.74 2.07
C GLY A 29 -7.21 4.76 1.65
N HIS A 30 -8.01 4.42 0.64
CA HIS A 30 -9.04 5.29 0.08
C HIS A 30 -10.18 5.58 1.08
N LYS A 31 -10.71 6.82 1.10
CA LYS A 31 -11.80 7.24 2.02
C LYS A 31 -11.46 7.02 3.51
N SER A 32 -10.22 7.27 3.89
CA SER A 32 -9.72 7.12 5.27
C SER A 32 -9.80 5.68 5.82
N ARG A 33 -9.95 4.68 4.94
CA ARG A 33 -9.86 3.27 5.31
C ARG A 33 -8.40 2.93 5.58
N PHE A 34 -8.13 2.15 6.62
CA PHE A 34 -6.78 1.82 7.01
C PHE A 34 -6.21 0.71 6.13
N ILE A 35 -4.97 0.90 5.71
CA ILE A 35 -4.08 -0.18 5.30
C ILE A 35 -2.68 0.20 5.74
N GLY A 36 -1.98 -0.73 6.37
CA GLY A 36 -0.63 -0.49 6.83
C GLY A 36 -0.20 -1.42 7.96
N PRO A 37 1.05 -1.26 8.40
CA PRO A 37 1.57 -2.04 9.51
C PRO A 37 0.79 -1.72 10.79
N ALA A 38 0.46 -2.77 11.53
CA ALA A 38 -0.13 -2.69 12.85
C ALA A 38 0.67 -3.52 13.85
N THR A 39 0.56 -3.14 15.11
CA THR A 39 1.18 -3.79 16.27
C THR A 39 0.17 -3.76 17.42
N ALA A 40 0.43 -4.48 18.51
CA ALA A 40 -0.38 -4.39 19.74
C ALA A 40 -0.51 -2.96 20.32
N LEU A 41 0.25 -1.98 19.81
CA LEU A 41 0.23 -0.59 20.24
C LEU A 41 -0.59 0.32 19.34
N THR A 42 -0.80 -0.07 18.09
CA THR A 42 -1.47 0.74 17.07
C THR A 42 -2.82 0.19 16.69
N SER A 43 -3.09 -1.07 17.04
CA SER A 43 -4.37 -1.75 16.80
C SER A 43 -5.17 -1.89 18.09
N ALA A 44 -6.48 -2.09 17.95
CA ALA A 44 -7.34 -2.54 19.03
C ALA A 44 -7.06 -4.00 19.43
N ASP A 45 -6.49 -4.78 18.50
CA ASP A 45 -6.22 -6.20 18.68
C ASP A 45 -4.83 -6.48 19.27
N LYS A 46 -4.74 -7.63 19.97
CA LYS A 46 -3.51 -8.03 20.67
C LYS A 46 -2.64 -8.91 19.79
N TYR A 47 -1.74 -8.29 19.05
CA TYR A 47 -0.77 -9.03 18.23
C TYR A 47 0.50 -9.39 19.00
N ASN A 48 1.02 -10.60 18.76
CA ASN A 48 2.32 -11.04 19.28
C ASN A 48 3.51 -10.53 18.42
N SER A 49 3.22 -9.99 17.23
CA SER A 49 4.20 -9.44 16.29
C SER A 49 3.57 -8.31 15.47
N ALA A 50 4.38 -7.59 14.70
CA ALA A 50 3.84 -6.68 13.69
C ALA A 50 3.13 -7.46 12.57
N VAL A 51 2.09 -6.85 12.02
CA VAL A 51 1.21 -7.40 10.98
C VAL A 51 0.87 -6.32 9.98
N LEU A 52 0.31 -6.68 8.83
CA LEU A 52 -0.34 -5.77 7.91
C LEU A 52 -1.85 -5.88 8.09
N GLU A 53 -2.49 -4.79 8.51
CA GLU A 53 -3.94 -4.68 8.51
C GLU A 53 -4.42 -3.96 7.24
N ALA A 54 -5.64 -4.28 6.85
CA ALA A 54 -6.35 -3.63 5.76
C ALA A 54 -7.86 -3.73 6.00
N ASP A 55 -8.54 -2.59 6.05
CA ASP A 55 -10.00 -2.54 6.14
C ASP A 55 -10.63 -3.03 4.83
N ASP A 56 -11.92 -3.41 4.85
CA ASP A 56 -12.68 -3.63 3.62
C ASP A 56 -12.62 -2.37 2.72
N GLY A 57 -12.40 -2.53 1.42
CA GLY A 57 -12.27 -1.43 0.46
C GLY A 57 -11.08 -0.49 0.65
N SER A 58 -10.11 -0.84 1.50
CA SER A 58 -8.84 -0.10 1.66
C SER A 58 -7.86 -0.35 0.50
N VAL A 59 -8.01 -1.46 -0.22
CA VAL A 59 -7.24 -1.81 -1.43
C VAL A 59 -8.17 -1.79 -2.63
N LYS A 60 -7.85 -0.94 -3.61
CA LYS A 60 -8.63 -0.84 -4.84
C LYS A 60 -7.72 -0.80 -6.05
N LEU A 61 -8.15 -1.41 -7.14
CA LEU A 61 -7.51 -1.30 -8.44
C LEU A 61 -8.51 -0.75 -9.45
N PHE A 62 -8.15 0.33 -10.13
CA PHE A 62 -9.02 1.00 -11.09
C PHE A 62 -8.37 1.12 -12.46
N TYR A 63 -9.15 0.92 -13.51
CA TYR A 63 -8.96 1.40 -14.86
C TYR A 63 -9.65 2.76 -14.99
N ILE A 64 -8.88 3.80 -15.29
CA ILE A 64 -9.33 5.20 -15.38
C ILE A 64 -9.03 5.78 -16.76
N PHE A 65 -9.76 6.84 -17.14
CA PHE A 65 -9.64 7.56 -18.41
C PHE A 65 -9.15 8.98 -18.13
N GLU A 66 -8.02 9.40 -18.67
CA GLU A 66 -7.45 10.73 -18.36
C GLU A 66 -8.15 11.86 -19.09
N ASN A 67 -8.57 11.60 -20.32
CA ASN A 67 -9.22 12.57 -21.20
C ASN A 67 -10.70 12.24 -21.40
N SER A 68 -11.44 13.21 -21.94
CA SER A 68 -12.86 13.10 -22.27
C SER A 68 -13.11 11.96 -23.26
N ILE A 69 -14.07 11.07 -22.93
CA ILE A 69 -14.47 9.94 -23.78
C ILE A 69 -15.94 9.61 -23.53
N ASP A 70 -16.73 9.42 -24.60
CA ASP A 70 -18.12 8.99 -24.48
C ASP A 70 -18.23 7.46 -24.62
N LEU A 71 -18.14 6.77 -23.48
CA LEU A 71 -18.25 5.30 -23.44
C LEU A 71 -19.63 4.80 -23.87
N THR A 72 -20.66 5.66 -23.89
CA THR A 72 -22.02 5.28 -24.32
C THR A 72 -22.11 4.98 -25.82
N LYS A 73 -21.08 5.39 -26.59
CA LYS A 73 -20.90 5.02 -28.00
C LYS A 73 -20.43 3.59 -28.21
N ALA A 74 -20.03 2.87 -27.15
CA ALA A 74 -19.67 1.47 -27.26
C ALA A 74 -20.87 0.65 -27.74
N THR A 75 -20.69 -0.07 -28.84
CA THR A 75 -21.70 -0.98 -29.42
C THR A 75 -21.07 -2.32 -29.75
N GLN A 76 -21.89 -3.26 -30.21
CA GLN A 76 -21.40 -4.53 -30.70
C GLN A 76 -20.53 -4.41 -31.96
N ASP A 77 -20.84 -3.47 -32.84
CA ASP A 77 -20.09 -3.26 -34.09
C ASP A 77 -18.85 -2.36 -33.90
N SER A 78 -18.82 -1.59 -32.81
CA SER A 78 -17.69 -0.76 -32.42
C SER A 78 -17.49 -0.85 -30.91
N PRO A 79 -16.98 -1.99 -30.40
CA PRO A 79 -16.75 -2.16 -28.97
C PRO A 79 -15.60 -1.29 -28.49
N LEU A 80 -15.69 -0.84 -27.25
CA LEU A 80 -14.56 -0.29 -26.53
C LEU A 80 -13.67 -1.44 -26.05
N LYS A 81 -12.43 -1.48 -26.51
CA LYS A 81 -11.44 -2.51 -26.13
C LYS A 81 -10.56 -1.96 -25.02
N ILE A 82 -10.50 -2.66 -23.89
CA ILE A 82 -9.61 -2.33 -22.77
C ILE A 82 -8.87 -3.58 -22.30
N HIS A 83 -7.71 -3.38 -21.69
CA HIS A 83 -7.07 -4.39 -20.85
C HIS A 83 -7.23 -3.97 -19.39
N PHE A 84 -7.77 -4.88 -18.57
CA PHE A 84 -7.90 -4.65 -17.15
C PHE A 84 -7.44 -5.90 -16.39
N MET A 85 -6.43 -5.77 -15.53
CA MET A 85 -5.82 -6.88 -14.78
C MET A 85 -5.29 -7.99 -15.71
N GLY A 86 -4.66 -7.60 -16.82
CA GLY A 86 -4.14 -8.53 -17.83
C GLY A 86 -5.22 -9.26 -18.63
N LYS A 87 -6.51 -8.94 -18.46
CA LYS A 87 -7.63 -9.51 -19.23
C LYS A 87 -8.17 -8.49 -20.22
N LYS A 88 -8.40 -8.95 -21.45
CA LYS A 88 -9.04 -8.14 -22.49
C LYS A 88 -10.56 -8.13 -22.29
N TYR A 89 -11.16 -6.94 -22.35
CA TYR A 89 -12.61 -6.76 -22.37
C TYR A 89 -13.00 -6.00 -23.64
N GLU A 90 -14.02 -6.51 -24.34
CA GLU A 90 -14.66 -5.77 -25.44
C GLU A 90 -16.03 -5.31 -24.98
N ILE A 91 -16.09 -4.09 -24.46
CA ILE A 91 -17.31 -3.48 -23.91
C ILE A 91 -18.21 -3.07 -25.07
N THR A 92 -19.43 -3.61 -25.08
CA THR A 92 -20.43 -3.41 -26.15
C THR A 92 -21.64 -2.60 -25.69
N LYS A 93 -21.74 -2.33 -24.38
CA LYS A 93 -22.81 -1.52 -23.78
C LYS A 93 -22.37 -1.01 -22.42
N VAL A 94 -22.75 0.23 -22.11
CA VAL A 94 -22.56 0.81 -20.78
C VAL A 94 -23.86 1.42 -20.25
N THR A 95 -23.96 1.47 -18.93
CA THR A 95 -24.83 2.36 -18.15
C THR A 95 -23.95 3.06 -17.13
N ASP A 96 -24.46 4.01 -16.35
CA ASP A 96 -23.63 4.74 -15.37
C ASP A 96 -22.82 3.83 -14.41
N THR A 97 -23.41 2.73 -13.93
CA THR A 97 -22.79 1.81 -12.95
C THR A 97 -22.67 0.36 -13.45
N SER A 98 -22.70 0.14 -14.76
CA SER A 98 -22.55 -1.22 -15.30
C SER A 98 -22.07 -1.22 -16.75
N PHE A 99 -21.46 -2.32 -17.18
CA PHE A 99 -21.12 -2.54 -18.58
C PHE A 99 -21.36 -3.99 -18.99
N THR A 100 -21.62 -4.22 -20.28
CA THR A 100 -21.66 -5.54 -20.89
C THR A 100 -20.44 -5.70 -21.77
N ALA A 101 -19.69 -6.78 -21.57
CA ALA A 101 -18.48 -7.07 -22.33
C ALA A 101 -18.45 -8.52 -22.85
N ILE A 102 -17.77 -8.70 -23.97
CA ILE A 102 -17.30 -10.02 -24.41
C ILE A 102 -16.08 -10.35 -23.56
N VAL A 103 -16.15 -11.47 -22.82
CA VAL A 103 -15.14 -11.90 -21.83
C VAL A 103 -14.61 -13.32 -22.06
N GLY A 104 -15.25 -14.06 -22.97
CA GLY A 104 -14.77 -15.39 -23.36
C GLY A 104 -13.52 -15.33 -24.25
N ASN A 105 -12.88 -16.47 -24.43
CA ASN A 105 -11.75 -16.58 -25.35
C ASN A 105 -12.26 -16.49 -26.79
N SER A 106 -11.87 -15.44 -27.50
CA SER A 106 -12.14 -15.31 -28.94
C SER A 106 -11.27 -16.29 -29.74
N SER A 107 -11.88 -16.97 -30.70
CA SER A 107 -11.21 -17.87 -31.63
C SER A 107 -11.72 -17.63 -33.04
N LEU A 108 -10.79 -17.44 -33.97
CA LEU A 108 -11.10 -17.37 -35.39
C LEU A 108 -11.25 -18.80 -35.94
N MET A 109 -12.50 -19.23 -36.13
CA MET A 109 -12.82 -20.56 -36.60
C MET A 109 -13.09 -20.55 -38.10
N LYS A 110 -12.36 -21.39 -38.84
CA LYS A 110 -12.63 -21.64 -40.26
C LYS A 110 -13.73 -22.69 -40.41
N LEU A 111 -14.45 -22.64 -41.53
CA LEU A 111 -15.46 -23.65 -41.83
C LEU A 111 -14.88 -25.08 -41.74
N GLY A 112 -15.55 -25.94 -40.98
CA GLY A 112 -15.16 -27.34 -40.76
C GLY A 112 -14.04 -27.55 -39.75
N SER A 113 -13.36 -26.50 -39.27
CA SER A 113 -12.31 -26.63 -38.26
C SER A 113 -12.89 -26.99 -36.90
N ILE A 114 -12.21 -27.88 -36.17
CA ILE A 114 -12.56 -28.34 -34.83
C ILE A 114 -11.56 -27.73 -33.84
N SER A 115 -12.07 -27.15 -32.76
CA SER A 115 -11.30 -26.60 -31.64
C SER A 115 -11.77 -27.25 -30.35
N LEU A 116 -10.83 -27.65 -29.48
CA LEU A 116 -11.14 -28.17 -28.14
C LEU A 116 -11.17 -27.02 -27.15
N ILE A 117 -12.36 -26.68 -26.63
CA ILE A 117 -12.56 -25.57 -25.70
C ILE A 117 -13.32 -26.08 -24.48
N GLY A 118 -12.71 -25.99 -23.29
CA GLY A 118 -13.30 -26.53 -22.06
C GLY A 118 -13.54 -28.05 -22.12
N GLY A 119 -12.73 -28.78 -22.87
CA GLY A 119 -12.88 -30.23 -23.09
C GLY A 119 -13.98 -30.62 -24.08
N LYS A 120 -14.58 -29.65 -24.78
CA LYS A 120 -15.65 -29.86 -25.76
C LYS A 120 -15.14 -29.64 -27.18
N GLU A 121 -15.61 -30.48 -28.10
CA GLU A 121 -15.32 -30.31 -29.52
C GLU A 121 -16.26 -29.27 -30.10
N VAL A 122 -15.71 -28.10 -30.45
CA VAL A 122 -16.45 -27.02 -31.10
C VAL A 122 -16.08 -26.99 -32.58
N GLN A 123 -17.08 -26.93 -33.45
CA GLN A 123 -16.89 -26.88 -34.90
C GLN A 123 -17.78 -25.81 -35.55
N LEU A 124 -17.21 -24.99 -36.44
CA LEU A 124 -17.99 -24.10 -37.29
C LEU A 124 -18.51 -24.87 -38.51
N LEU A 125 -19.81 -25.11 -38.58
CA LEU A 125 -20.43 -25.90 -39.65
C LEU A 125 -20.87 -25.08 -40.87
N ARG A 126 -21.30 -23.83 -40.65
CA ARG A 126 -21.78 -22.94 -41.71
C ARG A 126 -21.69 -21.48 -41.30
N VAL A 127 -21.44 -20.61 -42.27
CA VAL A 127 -21.68 -19.17 -42.21
C VAL A 127 -22.69 -18.83 -43.30
N SER A 128 -23.75 -18.07 -42.97
CA SER A 128 -24.72 -17.59 -43.92
C SER A 128 -24.34 -16.21 -44.46
N GLN A 129 -24.97 -15.79 -45.56
CA GLN A 129 -24.84 -14.45 -46.10
C GLN A 129 -25.27 -13.34 -45.11
N SER A 130 -26.20 -13.64 -44.19
CA SER A 130 -26.65 -12.71 -43.15
C SER A 130 -25.67 -12.61 -41.97
N GLY A 131 -24.55 -13.32 -42.00
CA GLY A 131 -23.60 -13.40 -40.89
C GLY A 131 -24.04 -14.31 -39.74
N THR A 132 -25.08 -15.11 -39.94
CA THR A 132 -25.52 -16.13 -38.98
C THR A 132 -24.63 -17.36 -39.14
N VAL A 133 -24.22 -17.97 -38.03
CA VAL A 133 -23.38 -19.16 -38.02
C VAL A 133 -24.14 -20.38 -37.50
N ILE A 134 -23.73 -21.57 -37.92
CA ILE A 134 -24.11 -22.83 -37.29
C ILE A 134 -22.87 -23.40 -36.63
N VAL A 135 -22.93 -23.62 -35.32
CA VAL A 135 -21.84 -24.17 -34.52
C VAL A 135 -22.26 -25.51 -33.95
N SER A 136 -21.39 -26.51 -34.05
CA SER A 136 -21.53 -27.80 -33.37
C SER A 136 -20.71 -27.82 -32.09
N VAL A 137 -21.29 -28.27 -30.97
CA VAL A 137 -20.57 -28.50 -29.71
C VAL A 137 -20.90 -29.90 -29.20
N ASP A 138 -19.91 -30.78 -29.22
CA ASP A 138 -20.05 -32.22 -28.92
C ASP A 138 -21.16 -32.87 -29.80
N GLY A 139 -21.21 -32.49 -31.08
CA GLY A 139 -22.18 -32.99 -32.06
C GLY A 139 -23.57 -32.34 -32.02
N ASN A 140 -23.88 -31.51 -31.01
CA ASN A 140 -25.12 -30.75 -30.96
C ASN A 140 -24.96 -29.44 -31.74
N ASN A 141 -25.94 -29.08 -32.58
CA ASN A 141 -25.86 -27.90 -33.44
C ASN A 141 -26.76 -26.76 -32.92
N VAL A 142 -26.26 -25.53 -32.99
CA VAL A 142 -27.05 -24.32 -32.74
C VAL A 142 -26.79 -23.28 -33.82
N LEU A 143 -27.83 -22.51 -34.13
CA LEU A 143 -27.78 -21.37 -35.04
C LEU A 143 -27.62 -20.09 -34.22
N ILE A 144 -26.61 -19.29 -34.54
CA ILE A 144 -26.25 -18.10 -33.77
C ILE A 144 -26.17 -16.90 -34.72
N SER A 145 -27.11 -15.96 -34.57
CA SER A 145 -27.08 -14.70 -35.33
C SER A 145 -25.84 -13.89 -35.00
N ARG A 146 -25.41 -12.99 -35.91
CA ARG A 146 -24.32 -12.05 -35.61
C ARG A 146 -24.66 -11.30 -34.34
N GLY A 147 -23.71 -11.33 -33.41
CA GLY A 147 -23.80 -10.70 -32.11
C GLY A 147 -24.62 -11.40 -31.04
N ALA A 148 -25.35 -12.46 -31.41
CA ALA A 148 -26.09 -13.25 -30.44
C ALA A 148 -25.17 -14.19 -29.67
N THR A 149 -25.62 -14.57 -28.48
CA THR A 149 -24.97 -15.58 -27.63
C THR A 149 -25.96 -16.72 -27.40
N GLU A 150 -25.52 -17.94 -27.64
CA GLU A 150 -26.32 -19.14 -27.41
C GLU A 150 -25.60 -20.08 -26.45
N LYS A 151 -26.36 -20.75 -25.59
CA LYS A 151 -25.84 -21.76 -24.67
C LYS A 151 -26.07 -23.15 -25.24
N ILE A 152 -24.98 -23.90 -25.46
CA ILE A 152 -25.04 -25.25 -26.01
C ILE A 152 -24.06 -26.17 -25.27
N SER A 153 -24.54 -27.36 -24.90
CA SER A 153 -23.74 -28.37 -24.20
C SER A 153 -23.06 -27.84 -22.93
N GLY A 154 -23.59 -26.78 -22.29
CA GLY A 154 -23.06 -26.20 -21.05
C GLY A 154 -22.05 -25.05 -21.22
N ILE A 155 -21.66 -24.71 -22.46
CA ILE A 155 -20.84 -23.53 -22.77
C ILE A 155 -21.69 -22.47 -23.50
N GLU A 156 -21.28 -21.22 -23.39
CA GLU A 156 -21.79 -20.10 -24.17
C GLU A 156 -20.91 -19.87 -25.40
N VAL A 157 -21.56 -19.60 -26.53
CA VAL A 157 -20.91 -19.27 -27.80
C VAL A 157 -21.51 -17.97 -28.31
N THR A 158 -20.67 -16.95 -28.50
CA THR A 158 -21.05 -15.67 -29.09
C THR A 158 -20.45 -15.55 -30.48
N ASN A 159 -21.29 -15.26 -31.47
CA ASN A 159 -20.84 -14.95 -32.84
C ASN A 159 -20.46 -13.46 -32.92
N ILE A 160 -19.18 -13.14 -32.80
CA ILE A 160 -18.70 -11.74 -32.78
C ILE A 160 -18.81 -11.16 -34.19
N GLU A 161 -18.13 -11.80 -35.13
CA GLU A 161 -18.09 -11.42 -36.52
C GLU A 161 -17.98 -12.67 -37.39
N SER A 162 -18.48 -12.58 -38.62
CA SER A 162 -18.34 -13.66 -39.59
C SER A 162 -18.18 -13.13 -41.01
N PHE A 163 -17.48 -13.92 -41.81
CA PHE A 163 -17.21 -13.62 -43.20
C PHE A 163 -17.80 -14.70 -44.10
N TYR A 164 -18.56 -14.27 -45.10
CA TYR A 164 -19.21 -15.13 -46.09
C TYR A 164 -18.73 -14.79 -47.50
N ASP A 165 -18.11 -15.75 -48.14
CA ASP A 165 -17.68 -15.72 -49.54
C ASP A 165 -18.55 -16.68 -50.35
N SER A 166 -19.45 -16.11 -51.17
CA SER A 166 -20.34 -16.90 -52.03
C SER A 166 -19.62 -17.58 -53.19
N ALA A 167 -18.44 -17.08 -53.58
CA ALA A 167 -17.65 -17.65 -54.67
C ALA A 167 -16.82 -18.84 -54.18
N ASN A 168 -16.39 -18.82 -52.91
CA ASN A 168 -15.63 -19.91 -52.30
C ASN A 168 -16.00 -20.12 -50.83
N LEU A 169 -16.91 -21.07 -50.58
CA LEU A 169 -17.39 -21.38 -49.22
C LEU A 169 -16.28 -21.83 -48.25
N PHE A 170 -15.13 -22.29 -48.74
CA PHE A 170 -13.99 -22.65 -47.89
C PHE A 170 -13.29 -21.43 -47.27
N ASN A 171 -13.53 -20.23 -47.82
CA ASN A 171 -13.04 -18.98 -47.25
C ASN A 171 -13.92 -18.47 -46.11
N ASN A 172 -15.05 -19.13 -45.82
CA ASN A 172 -15.93 -18.71 -44.74
C ASN A 172 -15.27 -18.97 -43.37
N PHE A 173 -15.35 -17.96 -42.50
CA PHE A 173 -14.88 -18.06 -41.12
C PHE A 173 -15.76 -17.23 -40.20
N ALA A 174 -15.65 -17.47 -38.90
CA ALA A 174 -16.28 -16.67 -37.87
C ALA A 174 -15.33 -16.49 -36.68
N GLU A 175 -15.34 -15.30 -36.10
CA GLU A 175 -14.75 -15.06 -34.80
C GLU A 175 -15.80 -15.35 -33.73
N LEU A 176 -15.52 -16.35 -32.91
CA LEU A 176 -16.42 -16.80 -31.85
C LEU A 176 -15.78 -16.59 -30.48
N SER A 177 -16.50 -15.98 -29.55
CA SER A 177 -16.14 -16.01 -28.12
C SER A 177 -16.80 -17.22 -27.47
N ILE A 178 -16.00 -18.12 -26.92
CA ILE A 178 -16.45 -19.42 -26.43
C ILE A 178 -15.94 -19.65 -25.01
N GLY A 179 -16.82 -20.05 -24.09
CA GLY A 179 -16.45 -20.38 -22.73
C GLY A 179 -17.64 -20.64 -21.82
N ASN A 180 -17.40 -20.74 -20.51
CA ASN A 180 -18.49 -20.87 -19.53
C ASN A 180 -19.36 -19.60 -19.46
N LYS A 181 -18.75 -18.45 -19.78
CA LYS A 181 -19.41 -17.17 -20.02
C LYS A 181 -18.73 -16.52 -21.21
N ALA A 182 -19.47 -16.27 -22.29
CA ALA A 182 -18.93 -15.60 -23.47
C ALA A 182 -19.18 -14.09 -23.41
N VAL A 183 -20.31 -13.69 -22.81
CA VAL A 183 -20.71 -12.32 -22.54
C VAL A 183 -21.07 -12.18 -21.06
N ALA A 184 -20.64 -11.09 -20.44
CA ALA A 184 -20.98 -10.77 -19.06
C ALA A 184 -21.48 -9.33 -18.95
N THR A 185 -22.56 -9.13 -18.20
CA THR A 185 -22.94 -7.81 -17.70
C THR A 185 -22.46 -7.69 -16.26
N ILE A 186 -21.57 -6.73 -16.04
CA ILE A 186 -20.88 -6.48 -14.77
C ILE A 186 -21.42 -5.18 -14.20
N ARG A 187 -21.92 -5.22 -12.96
CA ARG A 187 -22.49 -4.08 -12.26
C ARG A 187 -21.62 -3.69 -11.06
N ASP A 188 -21.72 -2.42 -10.66
CA ASP A 188 -21.16 -1.96 -9.40
C ASP A 188 -21.68 -2.82 -8.23
N GLY A 189 -20.75 -3.26 -7.38
CA GLY A 189 -21.03 -4.15 -6.25
C GLY A 189 -21.17 -5.64 -6.59
N ASP A 190 -21.19 -6.04 -7.86
CA ASP A 190 -21.15 -7.47 -8.21
C ASP A 190 -19.85 -8.10 -7.67
N LYS A 191 -19.94 -9.34 -7.17
CA LYS A 191 -18.75 -10.07 -6.72
C LYS A 191 -17.87 -10.41 -7.93
N TYR A 192 -16.58 -10.06 -7.83
CA TYR A 192 -15.56 -10.58 -8.73
C TYR A 192 -15.20 -12.01 -8.31
N ASN A 193 -14.94 -12.20 -7.02
CA ASN A 193 -14.79 -13.49 -6.34
C ASN A 193 -15.19 -13.31 -4.86
N ASP A 194 -14.83 -14.25 -3.99
CA ASP A 194 -15.20 -14.21 -2.57
C ASP A 194 -14.60 -12.99 -1.83
N ASP A 195 -13.40 -12.56 -2.25
CA ASP A 195 -12.63 -11.52 -1.55
C ASP A 195 -12.69 -10.15 -2.24
N TRP A 196 -13.23 -10.08 -3.46
CA TRP A 196 -13.20 -8.87 -4.29
C TRP A 196 -14.58 -8.59 -4.92
N SER A 197 -14.96 -7.32 -4.97
CA SER A 197 -16.16 -6.85 -5.69
C SER A 197 -15.80 -5.80 -6.74
N TRP A 198 -16.61 -5.72 -7.78
CA TRP A 198 -16.54 -4.67 -8.78
C TRP A 198 -16.93 -3.32 -8.18
N THR A 199 -16.21 -2.28 -8.56
CA THR A 199 -16.55 -0.89 -8.30
C THR A 199 -16.56 -0.11 -9.60
N ILE A 200 -17.73 0.38 -9.99
CA ILE A 200 -17.98 0.96 -11.32
C ILE A 200 -18.81 2.23 -11.15
N GLY A 201 -18.41 3.31 -11.80
CA GLY A 201 -19.17 4.55 -11.74
C GLY A 201 -18.88 5.50 -12.88
N GLY A 202 -19.84 6.38 -13.14
CA GLY A 202 -19.70 7.49 -14.08
C GLY A 202 -19.49 7.07 -15.53
N LEU A 203 -19.75 5.81 -15.92
CA LEU A 203 -19.47 5.34 -17.29
C LEU A 203 -20.35 6.03 -18.35
N ALA A 204 -21.45 6.66 -17.94
CA ALA A 204 -22.31 7.45 -18.83
C ALA A 204 -21.86 8.93 -18.92
N SER A 205 -20.82 9.33 -18.18
CA SER A 205 -20.25 10.67 -18.27
C SER A 205 -19.19 10.74 -19.38
N THR A 206 -19.02 11.94 -19.96
CA THR A 206 -18.09 12.16 -21.07
C THR A 206 -16.77 12.80 -20.66
N GLY A 207 -16.59 13.14 -19.37
CA GLY A 207 -15.33 13.70 -18.86
C GLY A 207 -14.26 12.65 -18.62
N GLY A 208 -13.04 13.08 -18.32
CA GLY A 208 -12.01 12.21 -17.76
C GLY A 208 -12.29 11.87 -16.28
N THR A 209 -11.68 10.81 -15.79
CA THR A 209 -11.69 10.42 -14.39
C THR A 209 -10.92 11.43 -13.54
N THR A 210 -11.59 12.03 -12.58
CA THR A 210 -10.96 12.84 -11.53
C THR A 210 -10.84 12.00 -10.27
N THR A 211 -9.62 11.75 -9.84
CA THR A 211 -9.38 10.96 -8.64
C THR A 211 -9.48 11.81 -7.36
N SER A 212 -9.85 11.18 -6.24
CA SER A 212 -9.98 11.86 -4.94
C SER A 212 -9.41 11.00 -3.81
N SER A 213 -8.85 11.67 -2.79
CA SER A 213 -8.39 11.00 -1.57
C SER A 213 -9.46 10.82 -0.50
N THR A 214 -10.53 11.62 -0.58
CA THR A 214 -11.57 11.70 0.46
C THR A 214 -12.97 11.36 -0.05
N ALA A 215 -13.16 11.32 -1.37
CA ALA A 215 -14.42 10.98 -2.02
C ALA A 215 -14.20 9.85 -3.03
N GLU A 216 -15.28 9.26 -3.53
CA GLU A 216 -15.16 8.36 -4.69
C GLU A 216 -14.76 9.17 -5.92
N PHE A 217 -14.22 8.50 -6.92
CA PHE A 217 -13.81 9.15 -8.16
C PHE A 217 -15.00 9.80 -8.86
N ALA A 218 -14.74 10.89 -9.58
CA ALA A 218 -15.69 11.50 -10.50
C ALA A 218 -15.30 11.17 -11.93
N GLY A 219 -16.26 11.14 -12.86
CA GLY A 219 -16.02 10.67 -14.23
C GLY A 219 -16.09 9.14 -14.35
N PRO A 220 -15.78 8.58 -15.53
CA PRO A 220 -15.89 7.16 -15.78
C PRO A 220 -14.76 6.38 -15.09
N PHE A 221 -15.06 5.27 -14.43
CA PHE A 221 -14.04 4.33 -13.94
C PHE A 221 -14.59 2.91 -13.86
N ILE A 222 -13.69 1.95 -14.03
CA ILE A 222 -13.94 0.51 -13.81
C ILE A 222 -12.91 0.04 -12.81
N GLY A 223 -13.30 -0.70 -11.79
CA GLY A 223 -12.32 -1.19 -10.82
C GLY A 223 -12.83 -2.36 -10.00
N ILE A 224 -11.98 -2.80 -9.09
CA ILE A 224 -12.31 -3.75 -8.03
C ILE A 224 -11.84 -3.21 -6.69
N LYS A 225 -12.47 -3.67 -5.61
CA LYS A 225 -12.09 -3.39 -4.23
C LYS A 225 -12.09 -4.67 -3.40
N ASN A 226 -11.22 -4.73 -2.40
CA ASN A 226 -11.27 -5.83 -1.44
C ASN A 226 -12.55 -5.75 -0.62
N GLU A 227 -13.13 -6.90 -0.31
CA GLU A 227 -14.33 -7.08 0.54
C GLU A 227 -13.98 -7.77 1.87
N VAL A 228 -12.69 -7.95 2.11
CA VAL A 228 -12.14 -8.64 3.27
C VAL A 228 -11.44 -7.66 4.19
N GLU A 229 -11.73 -7.79 5.47
CA GLU A 229 -11.00 -7.14 6.54
C GLU A 229 -9.84 -8.05 7.00
N TYR A 230 -8.62 -7.50 7.00
CA TYR A 230 -7.38 -8.21 7.35
C TYR A 230 -6.88 -7.82 8.74
N ASN A 231 -7.76 -7.83 9.74
CA ASN A 231 -7.44 -7.46 11.13
C ASN A 231 -7.90 -8.48 12.17
N SER A 232 -8.41 -9.65 11.74
CA SER A 232 -8.80 -10.72 12.66
C SER A 232 -7.74 -11.81 12.74
N ASP A 233 -7.72 -12.58 13.84
CA ASP A 233 -6.77 -13.69 14.08
C ASP A 233 -6.70 -14.69 12.91
N GLU A 234 -7.81 -14.89 12.17
CA GLU A 234 -7.89 -15.82 11.05
C GLU A 234 -7.37 -15.23 9.71
N LYS A 235 -7.35 -13.91 9.58
CA LYS A 235 -7.00 -13.19 8.33
C LYS A 235 -5.85 -12.20 8.50
N MET A 236 -5.11 -12.32 9.59
CA MET A 236 -3.95 -11.52 9.92
C MET A 236 -2.78 -11.80 8.96
N LEU A 237 -2.13 -10.75 8.47
CA LEU A 237 -0.99 -10.87 7.56
C LEU A 237 0.32 -10.58 8.29
N THR A 238 1.01 -11.64 8.69
CA THR A 238 2.36 -11.60 9.27
C THR A 238 3.43 -11.38 8.20
N ALA A 239 4.67 -11.14 8.64
CA ALA A 239 5.82 -10.95 7.74
C ALA A 239 5.96 -12.13 6.75
N GLY A 240 6.10 -11.80 5.47
CA GLY A 240 6.13 -12.72 4.33
C GLY A 240 4.76 -13.00 3.70
N GLN A 241 3.65 -12.59 4.32
CA GLN A 241 2.30 -12.79 3.76
C GLN A 241 1.86 -11.60 2.90
N CYS A 242 0.93 -11.85 1.97
CA CYS A 242 0.51 -10.86 0.98
C CYS A 242 -1.00 -10.82 0.79
N ILE A 243 -1.53 -9.63 0.50
CA ILE A 243 -2.83 -9.46 -0.16
C ILE A 243 -2.60 -9.72 -1.65
N SER A 244 -3.29 -10.72 -2.22
CA SER A 244 -3.24 -10.98 -3.65
C SER A 244 -4.49 -10.44 -4.33
N LEU A 245 -4.29 -9.59 -5.32
CA LEU A 245 -5.36 -9.20 -6.25
C LEU A 245 -5.74 -10.40 -7.12
N PRO A 246 -6.94 -10.39 -7.74
CA PRO A 246 -7.40 -11.49 -8.56
C PRO A 246 -6.40 -11.91 -9.63
N ASP A 247 -6.38 -13.22 -9.90
CA ASP A 247 -5.46 -13.87 -10.84
C ASP A 247 -3.96 -13.64 -10.54
N ASN A 248 -3.62 -13.24 -9.31
CA ASN A 248 -2.27 -12.83 -8.91
C ASN A 248 -1.71 -11.67 -9.75
N TYR A 249 -2.58 -10.77 -10.20
CA TYR A 249 -2.18 -9.62 -11.00
C TYR A 249 -1.21 -8.70 -10.24
N VAL A 250 -1.51 -8.42 -8.97
CA VAL A 250 -0.64 -7.68 -8.06
C VAL A 250 -0.65 -8.34 -6.69
N GLN A 251 0.50 -8.32 -6.01
CA GLN A 251 0.62 -8.74 -4.62
C GLN A 251 1.16 -7.59 -3.77
N ILE A 252 0.55 -7.38 -2.60
CA ILE A 252 0.97 -6.40 -1.59
C ILE A 252 1.46 -7.21 -0.40
N CYS A 253 2.77 -7.32 -0.24
CA CYS A 253 3.41 -8.17 0.74
C CYS A 253 3.97 -7.36 1.91
N PHE A 254 3.71 -7.81 3.12
CA PHE A 254 4.35 -7.27 4.30
C PHE A 254 5.64 -8.03 4.56
N GLU A 255 6.80 -7.40 4.41
CA GLU A 255 8.09 -8.08 4.65
C GLU A 255 8.52 -8.04 6.12
N GLY A 256 7.92 -7.15 6.90
CA GLY A 256 8.24 -6.93 8.30
C GLY A 256 8.58 -5.49 8.61
N LEU A 257 9.18 -5.31 9.78
CA LEU A 257 9.69 -4.04 10.25
C LEU A 257 11.21 -4.00 10.08
N THR A 258 11.77 -2.84 9.72
CA THR A 258 13.22 -2.65 9.76
C THR A 258 13.74 -2.83 11.19
N ASP A 259 14.89 -3.49 11.35
CA ASP A 259 15.54 -3.64 12.64
C ASP A 259 15.72 -2.30 13.37
N GLU A 260 15.30 -2.26 14.63
CA GLU A 260 15.48 -1.10 15.48
C GLU A 260 16.96 -0.92 15.84
N LYS A 261 17.58 0.13 15.30
CA LYS A 261 18.90 0.56 15.78
C LYS A 261 18.71 1.51 16.94
N TYR A 262 18.97 1.04 18.16
CA TYR A 262 18.98 1.89 19.34
C TYR A 262 20.36 2.46 19.64
N ILE A 263 20.38 3.63 20.28
CA ILE A 263 21.48 4.10 21.10
C ILE A 263 21.08 3.90 22.55
N ASN A 264 21.89 3.15 23.29
CA ASN A 264 21.85 3.21 24.74
C ASN A 264 22.51 4.51 25.18
N LEU A 265 21.75 5.34 25.90
CA LEU A 265 22.20 6.53 26.59
C LEU A 265 22.08 6.30 28.09
N GLU A 266 23.21 6.31 28.75
CA GLU A 266 23.34 6.25 30.20
C GLU A 266 23.52 7.68 30.73
N ILE A 267 22.74 8.05 31.74
CA ILE A 267 22.85 9.34 32.43
C ILE A 267 23.11 9.08 33.89
N ASN A 268 24.27 9.56 34.37
CA ASN A 268 24.72 9.37 35.74
C ASN A 268 24.98 10.74 36.39
N MET A 269 24.65 10.87 37.67
CA MET A 269 25.08 12.01 38.48
C MET A 269 26.29 11.59 39.31
N GLU A 270 27.44 12.17 39.02
CA GLU A 270 28.72 11.76 39.60
C GLU A 270 29.61 12.95 40.00
N THR A 271 30.57 12.68 40.86
CA THR A 271 31.69 13.60 41.12
C THR A 271 32.85 13.20 40.22
N ALA A 272 33.26 14.11 39.34
CA ALA A 272 34.34 13.89 38.37
C ALA A 272 35.54 14.80 38.65
N ASP A 273 36.74 14.30 38.34
CA ASP A 273 37.96 15.11 38.26
C ASP A 273 38.03 15.74 36.86
N LEU A 274 37.85 17.06 36.79
CA LEU A 274 37.88 17.83 35.55
C LEU A 274 39.12 18.73 35.45
N SER A 275 40.12 18.51 36.32
CA SER A 275 41.30 19.37 36.45
C SER A 275 42.14 19.44 35.18
N ALA A 276 42.20 18.36 34.40
CA ALA A 276 42.89 18.31 33.10
C ALA A 276 42.30 19.28 32.07
N GLY A 277 40.99 19.57 32.17
CA GLY A 277 40.29 20.55 31.33
C GLY A 277 40.23 21.96 31.93
N GLY A 278 40.96 22.22 33.02
CA GLY A 278 40.91 23.50 33.74
C GLY A 278 39.69 23.65 34.67
N GLY A 279 39.05 22.54 35.06
CA GLY A 279 38.02 22.47 36.09
C GLY A 279 38.58 22.14 37.49
N SER A 280 37.68 21.80 38.42
CA SER A 280 38.03 21.29 39.75
C SER A 280 38.41 19.80 39.70
N SER A 281 39.24 19.34 40.63
CA SER A 281 39.54 17.90 40.79
C SER A 281 38.42 17.09 41.42
N SER A 282 37.33 17.76 41.82
CA SER A 282 36.14 17.14 42.41
C SER A 282 34.94 18.05 42.12
N GLU A 283 34.30 17.85 40.98
CA GLU A 283 33.15 18.64 40.53
C GLU A 283 31.92 17.75 40.42
N SER A 284 30.76 18.22 40.90
CA SER A 284 29.48 17.54 40.68
C SER A 284 29.01 17.75 39.24
N THR A 285 28.70 16.64 38.57
CA THR A 285 28.38 16.62 37.14
C THR A 285 27.18 15.74 36.82
N THR A 286 26.49 16.10 35.75
CA THR A 286 25.65 15.18 34.99
C THR A 286 26.49 14.61 33.85
N HIS A 287 26.76 13.31 33.90
CA HIS A 287 27.50 12.56 32.90
C HIS A 287 26.52 11.87 31.95
N PHE A 288 26.65 12.13 30.66
CA PHE A 288 25.89 11.45 29.60
C PHE A 288 26.84 10.55 28.81
N LYS A 289 26.51 9.27 28.69
CA LYS A 289 27.28 8.27 27.97
C LYS A 289 26.44 7.55 26.93
N ALA A 290 26.80 7.68 25.67
CA ALA A 290 26.18 7.00 24.55
C ALA A 290 27.02 5.79 24.11
N SER A 291 26.35 4.71 23.75
CA SER A 291 26.95 3.50 23.12
C SER A 291 27.68 3.75 21.78
N SER A 292 27.69 4.97 21.25
CA SER A 292 28.37 5.35 20.00
C SER A 292 28.67 6.86 19.94
N ALA A 293 29.58 7.28 19.05
CA ALA A 293 30.16 8.64 19.01
C ALA A 293 29.20 9.66 18.41
N LYS A 294 28.07 9.86 19.08
CA LYS A 294 26.90 10.54 18.55
C LYS A 294 26.34 11.61 19.47
N LEU A 295 27.00 11.87 20.61
CA LEU A 295 26.83 13.11 21.36
C LEU A 295 27.55 14.22 20.60
N LYS A 296 26.79 15.07 19.91
CA LYS A 296 27.32 16.21 19.15
C LYS A 296 27.19 17.46 20.00
N THR A 297 28.30 18.12 20.22
CA THR A 297 28.38 19.49 20.74
C THR A 297 28.54 20.45 19.56
N LEU A 298 28.61 21.76 19.80
CA LEU A 298 28.82 22.74 18.73
C LEU A 298 30.11 22.49 17.92
N THR A 299 31.13 21.87 18.52
CA THR A 299 32.47 21.78 17.94
C THR A 299 33.08 20.37 17.93
N ALA A 300 32.44 19.38 18.57
CA ALA A 300 32.97 18.03 18.72
C ALA A 300 31.88 16.95 18.77
N SER A 301 32.22 15.72 18.35
CA SER A 301 31.38 14.52 18.51
C SER A 301 32.03 13.55 19.49
N SER A 302 31.20 12.86 20.27
CA SER A 302 31.59 12.20 21.51
C SER A 302 30.75 10.97 21.86
N ASN A 303 31.33 10.02 22.62
CA ASN A 303 30.57 8.99 23.35
C ASN A 303 30.15 9.45 24.76
N GLU A 304 30.83 10.41 25.39
CA GLU A 304 30.66 10.78 26.79
C GLU A 304 30.77 12.31 26.98
N ILE A 305 29.86 12.96 27.70
CA ILE A 305 29.99 14.39 28.07
C ILE A 305 29.66 14.60 29.54
N TRP A 306 30.34 15.56 30.17
CA TRP A 306 30.07 15.99 31.54
C TRP A 306 29.61 17.43 31.56
N ILE A 307 28.50 17.69 32.25
CA ILE A 307 27.95 19.03 32.44
C ILE A 307 27.94 19.33 33.94
N THR A 308 28.66 20.37 34.35
CA THR A 308 28.67 20.81 35.76
C THR A 308 27.35 21.49 36.14
N ASN A 309 27.07 21.63 37.43
CA ASN A 309 25.91 22.38 37.92
C ASN A 309 25.87 23.82 37.37
N ALA A 310 27.05 24.44 37.23
CA ALA A 310 27.24 25.76 36.65
C ALA A 310 27.07 25.81 35.12
N GLY A 311 26.81 24.68 34.45
CA GLY A 311 26.60 24.60 33.00
C GLY A 311 27.89 24.58 32.17
N THR A 312 29.03 24.22 32.77
CA THR A 312 30.28 24.05 32.01
C THR A 312 30.34 22.65 31.41
N LEU A 313 30.66 22.55 30.12
CA LEU A 313 30.68 21.30 29.36
C LEU A 313 32.12 20.81 29.12
N TYR A 314 32.34 19.52 29.37
CA TYR A 314 33.60 18.83 29.12
C TYR A 314 33.38 17.62 28.23
N TYR A 315 34.34 17.36 27.32
CA TYR A 315 34.38 16.11 26.54
C TYR A 315 35.61 15.26 26.94
N ASN A 316 35.35 13.96 27.15
CA ASN A 316 36.28 12.90 27.57
C ASN A 316 36.69 13.00 29.06
N GLN A 317 36.88 11.85 29.73
CA GLN A 317 37.21 11.73 31.16
C GLN A 317 38.52 12.46 31.53
N ASN A 318 39.31 12.88 30.53
CA ASN A 318 40.58 13.62 30.66
C ASN A 318 40.53 15.06 30.08
N GLY A 319 39.34 15.63 29.88
CA GLY A 319 39.10 17.08 29.93
C GLY A 319 39.67 17.93 28.81
N VAL A 320 38.89 18.11 27.73
CA VAL A 320 38.93 19.39 26.99
C VAL A 320 37.67 20.17 27.36
N LYS A 321 37.85 21.32 28.01
CA LYS A 321 36.77 22.28 28.24
C LYS A 321 36.35 22.88 26.90
N LEU A 322 35.13 22.58 26.48
CA LEU A 322 34.60 23.08 25.20
C LEU A 322 34.00 24.47 25.33
N GLY A 323 33.53 24.84 26.53
CA GLY A 323 32.96 26.15 26.80
C GLY A 323 32.10 26.18 28.06
N THR A 324 31.62 27.38 28.39
CA THR A 324 30.54 27.59 29.37
C THR A 324 29.27 27.87 28.59
N PHE A 325 28.18 27.17 28.90
CA PHE A 325 26.89 27.35 28.23
C PHE A 325 25.94 28.15 29.11
N ASP A 326 25.34 29.19 28.56
CA ASP A 326 24.39 30.10 29.22
C ASP A 326 22.94 29.94 28.74
N GLY A 327 22.66 28.97 27.86
CA GLY A 327 21.40 28.87 27.12
C GLY A 327 20.94 27.46 26.74
N THR A 328 19.76 27.43 26.13
CA THR A 328 18.80 26.32 26.05
C THR A 328 19.18 25.10 25.21
N ASN A 329 20.34 25.00 24.55
CA ASN A 329 20.73 23.76 23.86
C ASN A 329 22.22 23.49 24.05
N VAL A 330 22.53 22.44 24.83
CA VAL A 330 23.88 22.14 25.32
C VAL A 330 24.59 21.12 24.44
N ALA A 331 23.86 20.15 23.91
CA ALA A 331 24.36 19.13 22.99
C ALA A 331 23.18 18.48 22.26
N THR A 332 23.45 17.77 21.17
CA THR A 332 22.47 16.87 20.54
C THR A 332 22.94 15.42 20.62
N ILE A 333 22.01 14.50 20.75
CA ILE A 333 22.22 13.05 20.73
C ILE A 333 21.40 12.52 19.57
N GLU A 334 22.07 12.23 18.44
CA GLU A 334 21.38 12.07 17.15
C GLU A 334 20.51 13.29 16.84
N ASP A 335 19.19 13.12 16.91
CA ASP A 335 18.19 14.16 16.70
C ASP A 335 17.68 14.79 18.01
N LEU A 336 17.96 14.22 19.18
CA LEU A 336 17.48 14.77 20.46
C LEU A 336 18.36 15.94 20.90
N SER A 337 17.74 17.07 21.24
CA SER A 337 18.42 18.21 21.87
C SER A 337 18.47 18.03 23.38
N ILE A 338 19.64 18.21 23.98
CA ILE A 338 19.82 18.32 25.43
C ILE A 338 19.70 19.80 25.80
N ILE A 339 18.56 20.16 26.37
CA ILE A 339 18.19 21.50 26.79
C ILE A 339 18.44 21.63 28.29
N LYS A 340 19.20 22.63 28.73
CA LYS A 340 19.34 22.95 30.17
C LYS A 340 18.63 24.27 30.47
N SER A 341 17.72 24.26 31.43
CA SER A 341 17.04 25.45 31.95
C SER A 341 17.14 25.45 33.48
N GLY A 342 18.01 26.29 34.03
CA GLY A 342 18.35 26.26 35.45
C GLY A 342 19.05 24.95 35.84
N SER A 343 18.45 24.21 36.78
CA SER A 343 18.89 22.86 37.15
C SER A 343 18.20 21.76 36.33
N THR A 344 17.19 22.07 35.52
CA THR A 344 16.46 21.06 34.74
C THR A 344 17.16 20.79 33.42
N TYR A 345 17.38 19.51 33.13
CA TYR A 345 17.72 19.01 31.81
C TYR A 345 16.46 18.50 31.14
N THR A 346 16.33 18.76 29.85
CA THR A 346 15.27 18.25 28.99
C THR A 346 15.90 17.64 27.74
N LEU A 347 15.64 16.37 27.45
CA LEU A 347 15.90 15.75 26.17
C LEU A 347 14.65 15.94 25.32
N ASP A 348 14.77 16.65 24.21
CA ASP A 348 13.64 17.01 23.36
C ASP A 348 13.90 16.67 21.88
N SER A 349 12.96 16.00 21.22
CA SER A 349 13.04 15.79 19.77
C SER A 349 12.53 17.04 19.04
N PRO A 350 13.32 17.66 18.14
CA PRO A 350 12.88 18.78 17.33
C PRO A 350 11.95 18.35 16.18
N ARG A 351 11.68 17.05 16.03
CA ARG A 351 10.84 16.52 14.94
C ARG A 351 9.37 16.68 15.30
N ALA A 352 8.58 17.22 14.36
CA ALA A 352 7.15 17.36 14.54
C ALA A 352 6.48 16.00 14.81
N ASN A 353 5.66 15.93 15.86
CA ASN A 353 4.94 14.74 16.35
C ASN A 353 5.78 13.68 17.07
N ASP A 354 7.07 13.93 17.31
CA ASP A 354 7.82 13.18 18.31
C ASP A 354 7.48 13.78 19.69
N ASP A 355 6.49 13.21 20.39
CA ASP A 355 6.15 13.54 21.80
C ASP A 355 7.26 13.04 22.75
N LEU A 356 8.52 13.39 22.48
CA LEU A 356 9.71 12.88 23.13
C LEU A 356 10.35 13.97 23.98
N THR A 357 9.70 14.29 25.10
CA THR A 357 10.25 15.22 26.09
C THR A 357 10.51 14.46 27.39
N PHE A 358 11.78 14.27 27.72
CA PHE A 358 12.23 13.71 29.00
C PHE A 358 12.91 14.80 29.82
N SER A 359 12.49 15.05 31.05
CA SER A 359 13.08 16.09 31.90
C SER A 359 13.51 15.57 33.26
N PHE A 360 14.62 16.06 33.81
CA PHE A 360 15.09 15.75 35.17
C PHE A 360 15.85 16.93 35.77
N SER A 361 15.85 17.08 37.10
CA SER A 361 16.59 18.14 37.79
C SER A 361 17.97 17.68 38.27
N GLY A 362 18.97 18.54 38.11
CA GLY A 362 20.41 18.26 38.21
C GLY A 362 20.93 17.86 39.59
N ASN A 363 20.06 17.81 40.61
CA ASN A 363 20.45 17.37 41.95
C ASN A 363 19.96 15.95 42.29
N SER A 364 19.07 15.38 41.48
CA SER A 364 18.60 14.00 41.65
C SER A 364 17.83 13.51 40.42
N LEU A 365 18.19 12.34 39.89
CA LEU A 365 17.41 11.64 38.88
C LEU A 365 16.05 11.12 39.41
N SER A 366 15.81 11.19 40.72
CA SER A 366 14.48 10.90 41.31
C SER A 366 13.38 11.87 40.85
N THR A 367 13.76 12.94 40.14
CA THR A 367 12.85 13.95 39.56
C THR A 367 12.61 13.75 38.08
N ALA A 368 13.06 12.63 37.51
CA ALA A 368 12.82 12.29 36.11
C ALA A 368 11.32 12.22 35.80
N VAL A 369 10.87 13.05 34.86
CA VAL A 369 9.50 13.08 34.34
C VAL A 369 9.54 12.79 32.84
N TRP A 370 8.76 11.81 32.42
CA TRP A 370 8.49 11.53 31.02
C TRP A 370 7.13 12.10 30.62
N ASN A 371 7.10 13.01 29.65
CA ASN A 371 5.86 13.64 29.18
C ASN A 371 5.35 13.06 27.85
N GLY A 372 5.96 11.98 27.33
CA GLY A 372 5.54 11.32 26.10
C GLY A 372 4.42 10.30 26.29
N ARG A 373 3.81 9.84 25.20
CA ARG A 373 2.75 8.80 25.23
C ARG A 373 3.28 7.48 25.81
N SER A 374 2.57 6.92 26.77
CA SER A 374 2.88 5.64 27.44
C SER A 374 2.73 4.45 26.49
N VAL A 375 3.62 3.47 26.60
CA VAL A 375 3.47 2.12 26.05
C VAL A 375 3.61 1.14 27.23
N ILE A 376 3.00 -0.04 27.15
CA ILE A 376 2.99 -1.07 28.20
C ILE A 376 3.38 -2.40 27.55
N ASP A 377 4.16 -3.23 28.23
CA ASP A 377 4.53 -4.56 27.73
C ASP A 377 3.45 -5.61 27.93
N VAL A 378 3.75 -6.83 27.49
CA VAL A 378 2.88 -8.01 27.57
C VAL A 378 2.51 -8.41 29.01
N ASP A 379 3.26 -7.93 30.01
CA ASP A 379 2.99 -8.14 31.44
C ASP A 379 2.31 -6.91 32.10
N GLY A 380 1.94 -5.89 31.31
CA GLY A 380 1.29 -4.67 31.78
C GLY A 380 2.26 -3.66 32.43
N LYS A 381 3.58 -3.85 32.27
CA LYS A 381 4.60 -2.95 32.80
C LYS A 381 4.83 -1.80 31.83
N LEU A 382 4.87 -0.57 32.36
CA LEU A 382 5.09 0.64 31.56
C LEU A 382 6.44 0.55 30.83
N ILE A 383 6.40 0.38 29.52
CA ILE A 383 7.54 0.51 28.61
C ILE A 383 7.17 1.66 27.70
N THR A 384 7.58 2.90 27.96
CA THR A 384 7.41 3.96 26.97
C THR A 384 8.06 3.52 25.66
N LYS A 385 7.62 4.06 24.50
CA LYS A 385 8.13 3.70 23.15
C LYS A 385 9.67 3.87 22.97
N GLN A 386 10.41 4.17 24.05
CA GLN A 386 11.85 4.37 24.15
C GLN A 386 12.49 3.79 25.42
N GLY A 387 11.96 2.68 25.95
CA GLY A 387 12.71 1.78 26.85
C GLY A 387 13.42 2.48 28.01
N VAL A 388 12.76 3.43 28.67
CA VAL A 388 13.32 4.16 29.81
C VAL A 388 13.31 3.24 31.03
N ILE A 389 14.49 2.80 31.46
CA ILE A 389 14.64 2.03 32.70
C ILE A 389 15.31 2.95 33.73
N ILE A 390 14.53 3.37 34.73
CA ILE A 390 15.02 4.13 35.87
C ILE A 390 15.49 3.13 36.93
N ASN A 391 16.79 3.12 37.25
CA ASN A 391 17.32 2.31 38.33
C ASN A 391 17.38 3.14 39.63
N ALA A 392 17.24 2.49 40.79
CA ALA A 392 17.10 3.16 42.10
C ALA A 392 18.35 3.92 42.61
N ASN A 393 19.43 4.03 41.82
CA ASN A 393 20.77 4.44 42.27
C ASN A 393 21.33 5.70 41.58
N ASN A 394 20.51 6.65 41.14
CA ASN A 394 20.94 7.83 40.36
C ASN A 394 21.56 7.51 38.99
N ASP A 395 21.18 6.36 38.42
CA ASP A 395 21.53 5.97 37.05
C ASP A 395 20.25 5.82 36.23
N LEU A 396 20.29 6.36 35.02
CA LEU A 396 19.19 6.25 34.06
C LEU A 396 19.70 5.67 32.75
N ASN A 397 19.04 4.62 32.28
CA ASN A 397 19.31 4.03 30.97
C ASN A 397 18.15 4.31 30.01
N LEU A 398 18.45 4.99 28.92
CA LEU A 398 17.52 5.36 27.85
C LEU A 398 17.88 4.59 26.57
N LYS A 399 16.88 4.04 25.88
CA LYS A 399 17.05 3.45 24.54
C LYS A 399 16.45 4.38 23.50
N ILE A 400 17.30 5.13 22.80
CA ILE A 400 16.88 6.12 21.80
C ILE A 400 16.92 5.48 20.41
N PRO A 401 15.81 5.37 19.68
CA PRO A 401 15.83 4.85 18.32
C PRO A 401 16.59 5.81 17.39
N ARG A 402 17.52 5.28 16.59
CA ARG A 402 18.28 6.03 15.57
C ARG A 402 17.44 6.34 14.33
N ASP A 403 16.55 5.42 14.00
CA ASP A 403 15.70 5.48 12.82
C ASP A 403 14.25 5.22 13.25
N GLN A 404 13.29 5.86 12.58
CA GLN A 404 11.91 5.43 12.68
C GLN A 404 11.84 3.99 12.18
N VAL A 405 11.21 3.10 12.94
CA VAL A 405 10.87 1.78 12.44
C VAL A 405 10.00 1.96 11.21
N LYS A 406 10.51 1.49 10.06
CA LYS A 406 9.78 1.52 8.80
C LYS A 406 9.22 0.13 8.56
N ALA A 407 7.96 0.05 8.18
CA ALA A 407 7.45 -1.17 7.58
C ALA A 407 7.93 -1.23 6.13
N ILE A 408 8.33 -2.43 5.72
CA ILE A 408 8.64 -2.71 4.33
C ILE A 408 7.40 -3.38 3.73
N ILE A 409 6.77 -2.66 2.79
CA ILE A 409 5.66 -3.17 2.00
C ILE A 409 6.16 -3.27 0.58
N ASN A 410 6.22 -4.49 0.05
CA ASN A 410 6.60 -4.75 -1.32
C ASN A 410 5.36 -4.97 -2.17
N ILE A 411 5.32 -4.28 -3.31
CA ILE A 411 4.22 -4.38 -4.27
C ILE A 411 4.82 -4.91 -5.57
N THR A 412 4.40 -6.10 -5.96
CA THR A 412 4.87 -6.76 -7.17
C THR A 412 3.71 -6.96 -8.13
N SER A 413 3.86 -6.49 -9.36
CA SER A 413 2.92 -6.73 -10.46
C SER A 413 3.42 -7.90 -11.32
N SER A 414 2.51 -8.76 -11.76
CA SER A 414 2.80 -9.77 -12.78
C SER A 414 2.61 -9.26 -14.22
N ALA A 415 2.15 -8.02 -14.38
CA ALA A 415 2.09 -7.36 -15.69
C ALA A 415 3.50 -7.17 -16.26
N SER A 416 3.77 -7.79 -17.40
CA SER A 416 5.02 -7.67 -18.17
C SER A 416 4.92 -6.61 -19.25
#